data_AF-A0ABD5ZDP7-F1
#
_entry.id   AF-A0ABD5ZDP7-F1
#
_cell.length_a   1.000
_cell.length_b   1.000
_cell.length_c   1.000
_cell.angle_alpha   90.00
_cell.angle_beta   90.00
_cell.angle_gamma   90.00
#
_symmetry.space_group_name_H-M   'P 1'
#
loop_
_entity.id
_entity.type
_entity.pdbx_description
1 polymer ?
#
loop_
_entity_poly.entity_id
_entity_poly.type
_entity_poly.pdbx_seq_one_letter_code
_entity_poly.pdbx_strand_id
1 'polypeptide(L)' 'MAEFDNIYAESNPFVRAHFDCPQCGGKLWEYAIQGQMVCEDCRNPFPSEDIFDEQAKR' A
#
# COMPACT_ATOMS: atom_id res chain seq x y z
N MET A 1 -26.39 -16.06 18.94
CA MET A 1 -25.66 -14.93 18.31
C MET A 1 -24.78 -15.57 17.25
N ALA A 2 -24.94 -15.22 15.98
CA ALA A 2 -24.08 -15.78 14.93
C ALA A 2 -22.70 -15.13 15.05
N GLU A 3 -21.66 -15.94 15.18
CA GLU A 3 -20.27 -15.48 15.19
C GLU A 3 -19.94 -15.05 13.76
N PHE A 4 -19.76 -13.75 13.56
CA PHE A 4 -19.42 -13.19 12.25
C PHE A 4 -17.90 -13.21 12.10
N ASP A 5 -17.41 -14.18 11.33
CA ASP A 5 -15.98 -14.29 11.04
C ASP A 5 -15.59 -13.18 10.06
N ASN A 6 -15.01 -12.11 10.59
CA ASN A 6 -14.63 -10.95 9.79
C ASN A 6 -13.37 -11.29 9.01
N ILE A 7 -13.53 -11.74 7.76
CA ILE A 7 -12.45 -12.00 6.80
C ILE A 7 -11.52 -10.80 6.56
N TYR A 8 -11.97 -9.58 6.89
CA TYR A 8 -11.16 -8.36 6.80
C TYR A 8 -10.29 -8.13 8.04
N ALA A 9 -10.47 -8.88 9.13
CA ALA A 9 -9.64 -8.78 10.34
C ALA A 9 -8.23 -9.37 10.14
N GLU A 10 -8.10 -10.37 9.26
CA GLU A 10 -6.80 -10.97 8.92
C GLU A 10 -6.02 -10.12 7.91
N SER A 11 -6.72 -9.32 7.11
CA SER A 11 -6.09 -8.39 6.18
C SER A 11 -5.66 -7.14 6.95
N ASN A 12 -4.36 -6.93 7.15
CA ASN A 12 -3.87 -5.72 7.79
C ASN A 12 -3.62 -4.63 6.73
N PRO A 13 -4.55 -3.66 6.54
CA PRO A 13 -4.43 -2.63 5.50
C PRO A 13 -3.27 -1.66 5.76
N PHE A 14 -2.64 -1.70 6.94
CA PHE A 14 -1.58 -0.78 7.34
C PHE A 14 -0.17 -1.40 7.27
N VAL A 15 -0.03 -2.69 7.01
CA VAL A 15 1.29 -3.36 6.95
C VAL A 15 2.13 -2.93 5.73
N ARG A 16 1.51 -2.36 4.70
CA ARG A 16 2.17 -2.05 3.41
C ARG A 16 2.47 -0.57 3.16
N ALA A 17 2.51 0.26 4.20
CA ALA A 17 2.73 1.72 4.08
C ALA A 17 4.20 2.18 4.18
N HIS A 18 5.19 1.32 3.94
CA HIS A 18 6.61 1.63 4.20
C HIS A 18 7.47 1.79 2.94
N PHE A 19 6.87 1.81 1.75
CA PHE A 19 7.65 1.96 0.52
C PHE A 19 8.10 3.40 0.28
N ASP A 20 9.28 3.54 -0.31
CA ASP A 20 9.82 4.83 -0.70
C ASP A 20 9.28 5.22 -2.08
N CYS A 21 8.81 6.46 -2.22
CA CYS A 21 8.33 7.01 -3.47
C CYS A 21 9.47 7.06 -4.49
N PRO A 22 9.31 6.49 -5.70
CA PRO A 22 10.37 6.48 -6.71
C PRO A 22 10.72 7.87 -7.25
N GLN A 23 9.86 8.87 -7.04
CA GLN A 23 10.08 10.24 -7.53
C GLN A 23 10.73 11.17 -6.50
N CYS A 24 10.29 11.12 -5.25
CA CYS A 24 10.71 12.07 -4.22
C CYS A 24 11.36 11.42 -2.97
N GLY A 25 11.38 10.10 -2.86
CA GLY A 25 11.89 9.39 -1.68
C GLY A 25 11.03 9.52 -0.43
N GLY A 26 9.89 10.22 -0.51
CA GLY A 26 8.89 10.28 0.56
C GLY A 26 8.17 8.95 0.78
N LYS A 27 7.33 8.84 1.80
CA LYS A 27 6.62 7.59 2.11
C LYS A 27 5.37 7.39 1.25
N LEU A 28 5.19 6.16 0.80
CA LEU A 28 4.01 5.70 0.06
C LEU A 28 3.01 5.03 1.00
N TRP A 29 1.74 5.38 0.82
CA TRP A 29 0.61 4.84 1.56
C TRP A 29 -0.26 4.00 0.64
N GLU A 30 -0.51 2.75 1.00
CA GLU A 30 -1.36 1.86 0.20
C GLU A 30 -2.84 2.10 0.52
N TYR A 31 -3.63 2.39 -0.52
CA TYR A 31 -5.08 2.24 -0.48
C TYR A 31 -5.42 0.80 -0.85
N ALA A 32 -5.39 -0.09 0.15
CA ALA A 32 -5.50 -1.55 -0.01
C ALA A 32 -6.72 -2.03 -0.82
N ILE A 33 -7.81 -1.26 -0.84
CA ILE A 33 -9.05 -1.59 -1.60
C ILE A 33 -8.89 -1.29 -3.11
N GLN A 34 -7.95 -0.44 -3.49
CA GLN A 34 -7.80 0.07 -4.87
C GLN A 34 -6.53 -0.45 -5.57
N GLY A 35 -5.64 -1.16 -4.87
CA GLY A 35 -4.38 -1.63 -5.45
C GLY A 35 -3.45 -0.49 -5.89
N GLN A 36 -3.56 0.65 -5.22
CA GLN A 36 -2.79 1.86 -5.52
C GLN A 36 -2.10 2.36 -4.27
N MET A 37 -0.90 2.90 -4.46
CA MET A 37 -0.15 3.62 -3.44
C MET A 37 -0.08 5.10 -3.77
N VAL A 38 -0.15 5.97 -2.76
CA VAL A 38 -0.04 7.41 -2.95
C VAL A 38 1.08 7.96 -2.09
N CYS A 39 1.90 8.82 -2.67
CA CYS A 39 2.91 9.56 -1.93
C CYS A 39 2.27 10.76 -1.24
N GLU A 40 2.56 10.96 0.05
CA GLU A 40 2.05 12.12 0.80
C GLU A 40 2.62 13.45 0.27
N ASP A 41 3.92 13.48 -0.06
CA ASP A 41 4.62 14.67 -0.53
C ASP A 41 4.26 15.00 -1.99
N CYS A 42 4.38 14.00 -2.87
CA CYS A 42 4.19 14.16 -4.30
C CYS A 42 2.70 14.15 -4.70
N ARG A 43 1.81 13.63 -3.84
CA ARG A 43 0.37 13.40 -4.10
C ARG A 43 0.07 12.61 -5.37
N ASN A 44 1.06 11.90 -5.88
CA ASN A 44 0.97 11.13 -7.10
C ASN A 44 0.55 9.69 -6.76
N PRO A 45 -0.44 9.11 -7.46
CA PRO A 45 -0.78 7.71 -7.34
C PRO A 45 0.19 6.84 -8.16
N PHE A 46 0.51 5.67 -7.61
CA PHE A 46 1.33 4.63 -8.22
C PHE A 46 0.58 3.29 -8.13
N PRO A 47 0.63 2.43 -9.15
CA PRO A 47 0.14 1.06 -9.03
C PRO A 47 0.92 0.32 -7.95
N SER A 48 0.23 -0.40 -7.04
CA SER A 48 0.92 -1.16 -5.99
C SER A 48 1.87 -2.22 -6.58
N GLU A 49 1.49 -2.84 -7.70
CA GLU A 49 2.33 -3.83 -8.40
C GLU A 49 3.69 -3.26 -8.81
N ASP A 50 3.71 -2.09 -9.44
CA ASP A 50 4.94 -1.42 -9.89
C ASP A 50 5.86 -1.14 -8.71
N ILE A 51 5.31 -0.68 -7.59
CA ILE A 51 6.08 -0.41 -6.37
C ILE A 51 6.65 -1.70 -5.79
N PHE A 52 5.89 -2.80 -5.77
CA PHE A 52 6.39 -4.08 -5.29
C PHE A 52 7.52 -4.63 -6.16
N ASP A 53 7.35 -4.58 -7.49
CA ASP A 53 8.37 -5.01 -8.45
C ASP A 53 9.66 -4.20 -8.32
N GLU A 54 9.57 -2.87 -8.18
CA GLU A 54 10.74 -2.01 -8.01
C GLU A 54 11.49 -2.29 -6.70
N GLN A 55 10.78 -2.68 -5.64
CA GLN A 55 11.40 -3.00 -4.35
C GLN A 55 12.01 -4.40 -4.33
N ALA A 56 11.43 -5.36 -5.06
CA ALA A 56 11.99 -6.69 -5.21
C ALA A 56 13.31 -6.70 -6.01
N LYS A 57 13.55 -5.69 -6.85
CA LYS A 57 14.80 -5.54 -7.63
C LYS A 57 15.95 -4.92 -6.85
N ARG A 58 15.72 -4.42 -5.63
CA ARG A 58 16.67 -3.62 -4.84
C ARG A 58 17.42 -4.46 -3.81
#